data_AF-Q2JS64-F1
#
_entry.id   AF-Q2JS64-F1
#
_cell.length_a   1.000
_cell.length_b   1.000
_cell.length_c   1.000
_cell.angle_alpha   90.00
_cell.angle_beta   90.00
_cell.angle_gamma   90.00
#
_symmetry.space_group_name_H-M   'P 1'
#
loop_
_entity.id
_entity.type
_entity.pdbx_description
1 polymer ?
#
loop_
_entity_poly.entity_id
_entity_poly.type
_entity_poly.pdbx_seq_one_letter_code
_entity_poly.pdbx_strand_id
1 'polypeptide(L)'
;MSGLPAATVRRLQKLPQVSSVWEGDCHRLPGSLALGSQISAGLAEGECILWVDGVQGVVRAMEVVPAGSGLEPMVRTLIMAMERPNAALPARPQKVVVRDREVQFFLRGILHELDIKVECQPELPLIDEILQSFAEASEGIPPPLPENYAKLLAGKALTLWQDAPWDYLEDHQILAIELNRWDIETLYVSVMGRLGMEYGVLFYRSLHSLKRFRQDAGQPETSEEMEEAFLRQDCLYLTFQARNPELNELSDLDLADLDPEEIEPNFGTIHPLEGLRVVLQEDEAAAVAVALEALHRFLKQYRRKLEEDFQPCQGRYRIPNPQAPGETLSVQVRTLPDLAVELLELEGDEEEHTQTLLRDDLVPEGAQLSLGVLPWATVEALRRTGQWHPLPQSKLVPRGEGLPVVIVRTSRPKAKQLIENLRGEGGPQGVCFNTGVDPFAGSRYDLEIVQTGNRDLHLFAEFPEDDPVHAKARRRWERRCRETGGYCGLVVAMGVNSNRPELQVRHILALFEMQALNPTRLGLGPMVRISRQLHFP
;
A
#
# COMPACT_ATOMS: atom_id res chain seq x y z
N MET A 1 11.94 0.10 38.23
CA MET A 1 11.90 1.32 37.40
C MET A 1 13.02 1.21 36.38
N SER A 2 12.67 1.04 35.11
CA SER A 2 13.63 0.78 34.01
C SER A 2 14.19 2.10 33.50
N GLY A 3 15.44 2.40 33.84
CA GLY A 3 16.20 3.47 33.18
C GLY A 3 16.49 3.13 31.71
N LEU A 4 17.07 4.08 30.98
CA LEU A 4 17.52 3.82 29.61
C LEU A 4 18.54 2.67 29.58
N PRO A 5 18.54 1.84 28.52
CA PRO A 5 19.58 0.84 28.35
C PRO A 5 20.97 1.49 28.37
N ALA A 6 21.95 0.86 29.03
CA ALA A 6 23.33 1.37 29.12
C ALA A 6 23.99 1.57 27.74
N ALA A 7 23.51 0.89 26.70
CA ALA A 7 23.93 1.13 25.32
C ALA A 7 23.41 2.48 24.78
N THR A 8 22.15 2.81 25.05
CA THR A 8 21.51 4.08 24.69
C THR A 8 22.16 5.24 25.42
N VAL A 9 22.40 5.12 26.73
CA VAL A 9 23.10 6.15 27.52
C VAL A 9 24.49 6.46 26.95
N ARG A 10 25.29 5.42 26.68
CA ARG A 10 26.62 5.59 26.07
C ARG A 10 26.58 6.21 24.67
N ARG A 11 25.51 5.99 23.91
CA ARG A 11 25.33 6.59 22.57
C ARG A 11 24.97 8.07 22.68
N LEU A 12 24.02 8.42 23.55
CA LEU A 12 23.60 9.79 23.79
C LEU A 12 24.69 10.64 24.44
N GLN A 13 25.52 10.08 25.32
CA GLN A 13 26.67 10.78 25.92
C GLN A 13 27.77 11.15 24.90
N LYS A 14 27.78 10.55 23.70
CA LYS A 14 28.71 10.94 22.63
C LYS A 14 28.25 12.20 21.88
N LEU A 15 26.99 12.58 22.02
CA LEU A 15 26.46 13.78 21.38
C LEU A 15 26.97 15.03 22.10
N PRO A 16 27.23 16.14 21.37
CA PRO A 16 27.63 17.39 21.98
C PRO A 16 26.52 17.89 22.91
N GLN A 17 26.88 18.30 24.13
CA GLN A 17 25.94 18.95 25.03
C GLN A 17 25.90 20.44 24.73
N VAL A 18 24.73 20.93 24.36
CA VAL A 18 24.50 22.34 24.03
C VAL A 18 23.89 23.07 25.22
N SER A 19 24.24 24.35 25.39
CA SER A 19 23.68 25.23 26.43
C SER A 19 22.28 25.72 26.03
N SER A 20 21.39 24.80 25.68
CA SER A 20 20.01 25.06 25.31
C SER A 20 19.05 24.48 26.34
N VAL A 21 17.88 25.09 26.40
CA VAL A 21 16.71 24.61 27.11
C VAL A 21 15.72 24.11 26.07
N TRP A 22 15.27 22.87 26.19
CA TRP A 22 14.24 22.32 25.30
C TRP A 22 12.90 22.25 26.00
N GLU A 23 11.84 22.61 25.30
CA GLU A 23 10.46 22.45 25.77
C GLU A 23 9.89 21.17 25.20
N GLY A 24 9.17 20.42 26.03
CA GLY A 24 8.53 19.17 25.64
C GLY A 24 7.11 19.08 26.15
N ASP A 25 6.17 18.74 25.28
CA ASP A 25 4.78 18.55 25.67
C ASP A 25 4.05 17.54 24.78
N CYS A 26 2.90 17.08 25.27
CA CYS A 26 1.99 16.19 24.57
C CYS A 26 0.62 16.86 24.46
N HIS A 27 0.16 17.12 23.24
CA HIS A 27 -1.09 17.82 22.97
C HIS A 27 -2.03 16.98 22.13
N ARG A 28 -3.31 16.98 22.45
CA ARG A 28 -4.33 16.44 21.55
C ARG A 28 -4.45 17.31 20.31
N LEU A 29 -4.34 16.70 19.14
CA LEU A 29 -4.57 17.41 17.88
C LEU A 29 -6.07 17.62 17.66
N PRO A 30 -6.51 18.84 17.28
CA PRO A 30 -7.85 19.03 16.72
C PRO A 30 -7.98 18.22 15.42
N GLY A 31 -9.08 17.48 15.25
CA GLY A 31 -9.26 16.54 14.11
C GLY A 31 -9.10 17.14 12.70
N SER A 32 -9.09 18.47 12.54
CA SER A 32 -8.89 19.14 11.25
C SER A 32 -7.42 19.29 10.82
N LEU A 33 -6.44 19.12 11.71
CA LEU A 33 -5.00 19.27 11.37
C LEU A 33 -4.34 17.96 10.91
N ALA A 34 -5.04 16.82 11.05
CA ALA A 34 -4.65 15.57 10.41
C ALA A 34 -4.74 15.62 8.86
N LEU A 35 -5.41 16.65 8.32
CA LEU A 35 -5.72 16.80 6.89
C LEU A 35 -4.52 17.21 6.01
N GLY A 36 -3.36 17.54 6.61
CA GLY A 36 -2.15 17.94 5.89
C GLY A 36 -1.35 16.79 5.27
N SER A 37 -1.62 15.53 5.66
CA SER A 37 -1.16 14.35 4.95
C SER A 37 -2.36 13.62 4.38
N GLN A 38 -2.73 13.93 3.14
CA GLN A 38 -3.78 13.19 2.41
C GLN A 38 -3.39 11.74 2.04
N ILE A 39 -2.30 11.22 2.62
CA ILE A 39 -1.94 9.79 2.58
C ILE A 39 -2.41 9.05 3.86
N SER A 40 -2.98 9.77 4.84
CA SER A 40 -3.42 9.18 6.12
C SER A 40 -4.80 9.71 6.52
N ALA A 41 -5.84 9.33 5.76
CA ALA A 41 -7.20 9.37 6.28
C ALA A 41 -7.32 8.29 7.37
N GLY A 42 -7.04 8.63 8.64
CA GLY A 42 -7.09 7.61 9.70
C GLY A 42 -6.74 8.01 11.12
N LEU A 43 -6.19 9.21 11.40
CA LEU A 43 -5.91 9.58 12.78
C LEU A 43 -7.18 10.03 13.51
N ALA A 44 -7.93 9.05 14.03
CA ALA A 44 -8.73 9.21 15.24
C ALA A 44 -7.88 9.86 16.34
N GLU A 45 -8.50 10.66 17.21
CA GLU A 45 -7.88 11.52 18.25
C GLU A 45 -6.42 11.17 18.60
N GLY A 46 -5.48 11.82 17.90
CA GLY A 46 -4.04 11.62 18.11
C GLY A 46 -3.48 12.60 19.13
N GLU A 47 -2.49 12.15 19.88
CA GLU A 47 -1.65 12.99 20.73
C GLU A 47 -0.35 13.32 19.97
N CYS A 48 -0.10 14.60 19.75
CA CYS A 48 1.12 15.12 19.16
C CYS A 48 2.14 15.44 20.26
N ILE A 49 3.29 14.79 20.18
CA ILE A 49 4.43 14.99 21.05
C ILE A 49 5.42 15.91 20.34
N LEU A 50 5.82 16.98 21.02
CA LEU A 50 6.73 18.00 20.48
C LEU A 50 7.96 18.14 21.36
N TRP A 51 9.12 18.27 20.73
CA TRP A 51 10.36 18.70 21.39
C TRP A 51 10.96 19.89 20.64
N VAL A 52 11.01 21.03 21.29
CA VAL A 52 11.40 22.32 20.68
C VAL A 52 12.67 22.84 21.34
N ASP A 53 13.62 23.32 20.54
CA ASP A 53 14.81 23.99 21.06
C ASP A 53 14.51 25.46 21.33
N GLY A 54 14.57 25.88 22.60
CA GLY A 54 14.26 27.26 22.97
C GLY A 54 15.32 28.30 22.70
N VAL A 55 16.53 27.91 22.34
CA VAL A 55 17.58 28.84 21.89
C VAL A 55 17.55 29.00 20.38
N GLN A 56 17.25 27.92 19.65
CA GLN A 56 17.24 27.91 18.19
C GLN A 56 15.86 28.22 17.58
N GLY A 57 14.78 28.10 18.36
CA GLY A 57 13.41 28.32 17.87
C GLY A 57 12.97 27.28 16.85
N VAL A 58 13.49 26.04 16.94
CA VAL A 58 13.22 24.98 15.97
C VAL A 58 12.61 23.75 16.64
N VAL A 59 11.64 23.13 15.95
CA VAL A 59 11.14 21.81 16.31
C VAL A 59 12.24 20.78 16.03
N ARG A 60 12.74 20.13 17.08
CA ARG A 60 13.79 19.10 16.94
C ARG A 60 13.19 17.75 16.59
N ALA A 61 12.06 17.40 17.18
CA ALA A 61 11.29 16.22 16.81
C ALA A 61 9.81 16.43 17.09
N MET A 62 8.97 15.76 16.30
CA MET A 62 7.53 15.70 16.44
C MET A 62 7.07 14.29 16.13
N GLU A 63 6.14 13.75 16.91
CA GLU A 63 5.57 12.42 16.70
C GLU A 63 4.08 12.45 17.06
N VAL A 64 3.23 11.91 16.18
CA VAL A 64 1.80 11.73 16.48
C VAL A 64 1.61 10.28 16.90
N VAL A 65 0.98 10.08 18.06
CA VAL A 65 0.70 8.76 18.63
C VAL A 65 -0.80 8.63 18.95
N PRO A 66 -1.34 7.41 19.02
CA PRO A 66 -2.71 7.20 19.49
C PRO A 66 -2.93 7.80 20.90
N ALA A 67 -4.11 8.36 21.17
CA ALA A 67 -4.42 8.88 22.50
C ALA A 67 -4.23 7.83 23.60
N GLY A 68 -3.63 8.23 24.73
CA GLY A 68 -3.42 7.33 25.86
C GLY A 68 -2.24 6.37 25.71
N SER A 69 -1.32 6.63 24.76
CA SER A 69 -0.10 5.82 24.53
C SER A 69 0.95 5.87 25.67
N GLY A 70 0.66 6.55 26.79
CA GLY A 70 1.54 6.62 27.95
C GLY A 70 2.70 7.61 27.81
N LEU A 71 3.71 7.50 28.68
CA LEU A 71 4.84 8.45 28.75
C LEU A 71 6.08 7.96 27.97
N GLU A 72 6.09 6.69 27.55
CA GLU A 72 7.17 6.08 26.79
C GLU A 72 7.41 6.75 25.42
N PRO A 73 6.37 7.11 24.65
CA PRO A 73 6.53 7.87 23.41
C PRO A 73 7.28 9.19 23.63
N MET A 74 6.97 9.93 24.71
CA MET A 74 7.64 11.19 25.05
C MET A 74 9.16 11.02 25.13
N VAL A 75 9.63 9.91 25.70
CA VAL A 75 11.05 9.57 25.82
C VAL A 75 11.64 9.17 24.47
N ARG A 76 10.92 8.37 23.68
CA ARG A 76 11.36 7.97 22.33
C ARG A 76 11.54 9.18 21.43
N THR A 77 10.56 10.09 21.40
CA THR A 77 10.63 11.33 20.62
C THR A 77 11.76 12.23 21.11
N LEU A 78 12.03 12.28 22.42
CA LEU A 78 13.18 13.03 22.97
C LEU A 78 14.52 12.45 22.51
N ILE A 79 14.66 11.11 22.49
CA ILE A 79 15.86 10.45 21.98
C ILE A 79 16.03 10.75 20.49
N MET A 80 14.94 10.74 19.71
CA MET A 80 14.96 11.14 18.31
C MET A 80 15.39 12.60 18.14
N ALA A 81 14.90 13.52 18.97
CA ALA A 81 15.31 14.93 18.97
C ALA A 81 16.82 15.11 19.21
N MET A 82 17.45 14.20 19.97
CA MET A 82 18.89 14.23 20.21
C MET A 82 19.70 13.60 19.07
N GLU A 83 19.27 12.44 18.56
CA GLU A 83 20.06 11.63 17.63
C GLU A 83 19.81 11.97 16.16
N ARG A 84 18.57 12.33 15.80
CA ARG A 84 18.11 12.55 14.43
C ARG A 84 17.08 13.70 14.38
N PRO A 85 17.44 14.93 14.76
CA PRO A 85 16.52 16.05 14.71
C PRO A 85 16.14 16.43 13.28
N ASN A 86 14.91 16.94 13.08
CA ASN A 86 14.36 17.27 11.76
C ASN A 86 15.18 18.35 11.01
N ALA A 87 15.45 19.49 11.64
CA ALA A 87 16.07 20.65 11.01
C ALA A 87 17.26 21.23 11.81
N ALA A 88 17.94 20.37 12.58
CA ALA A 88 19.06 20.78 13.44
C ALA A 88 20.21 19.75 13.43
N LEU A 89 21.32 20.05 14.08
CA LEU A 89 22.41 19.07 14.26
C LEU A 89 22.15 18.17 15.48
N PRO A 90 22.55 16.89 15.48
CA PRO A 90 22.44 16.02 16.65
C PRO A 90 23.15 16.60 17.88
N ALA A 91 22.44 16.70 18.99
CA ALA A 91 22.94 17.29 20.24
C ALA A 91 22.09 16.87 21.43
N ARG A 92 22.58 17.06 22.65
CA ARG A 92 21.82 16.86 23.88
C ARG A 92 21.68 18.20 24.64
N PRO A 93 20.50 18.54 25.20
CA PRO A 93 20.32 19.78 25.93
C PRO A 93 20.99 19.73 27.31
N GLN A 94 21.17 20.88 27.93
CA GLN A 94 21.48 20.96 29.37
C GLN A 94 20.22 20.83 30.22
N LYS A 95 19.08 21.24 29.67
CA LYS A 95 17.82 21.28 30.39
C LYS A 95 16.63 20.98 29.47
N VAL A 96 15.68 20.23 29.99
CA VAL A 96 14.34 20.09 29.42
C VAL A 96 13.30 20.67 30.39
N VAL A 97 12.26 21.27 29.83
CA VAL A 97 11.12 21.83 30.55
C VAL A 97 9.86 21.18 30.01
N VAL A 98 9.00 20.71 30.91
CA VAL A 98 7.72 20.05 30.58
C VAL A 98 6.57 20.65 31.36
N ARG A 99 5.34 20.52 30.84
CA ARG A 99 4.16 21.13 31.47
C ARG A 99 3.70 20.38 32.71
N ASP A 100 3.75 19.05 32.64
CA ASP A 100 3.19 18.17 33.65
C ASP A 100 4.23 17.65 34.67
N ARG A 101 3.82 17.54 35.94
CA ARG A 101 4.69 17.10 37.04
C ARG A 101 4.97 15.60 37.01
N GLU A 102 4.02 14.79 36.60
CA GLU A 102 4.21 13.34 36.43
C GLU A 102 5.27 13.07 35.34
N VAL A 103 5.16 13.78 34.21
CA VAL A 103 6.17 13.76 33.14
C VAL A 103 7.54 14.18 33.67
N GLN A 104 7.60 15.26 34.48
CA GLN A 104 8.86 15.71 35.08
C GLN A 104 9.51 14.61 35.93
N PHE A 105 8.76 13.97 36.84
CA PHE A 105 9.30 12.91 37.70
C PHE A 105 9.77 11.71 36.89
N PHE A 106 8.99 11.31 35.89
CA PHE A 106 9.32 10.22 34.99
C PHE A 106 10.62 10.48 34.23
N LEU A 107 10.71 11.63 33.55
CA LEU A 107 11.91 12.03 32.80
C LEU A 107 13.13 12.21 33.70
N ARG A 108 12.97 12.73 34.92
CA ARG A 108 14.10 12.90 35.85
C ARG A 108 14.77 11.58 36.19
N GLY A 109 14.00 10.50 36.33
CA GLY A 109 14.56 9.17 36.55
C GLY A 109 15.33 8.64 35.34
N ILE A 110 14.80 8.88 34.14
CA ILE A 110 15.32 8.37 32.86
C ILE A 110 16.58 9.13 32.41
N LEU A 111 16.59 10.45 32.58
CA LEU A 111 17.63 11.34 32.05
C LEU A 111 18.78 11.60 33.04
N HIS A 112 18.72 11.04 34.25
CA HIS A 112 19.72 11.28 35.30
C HIS A 112 21.16 10.99 34.85
N GLU A 113 21.38 9.87 34.15
CA GLU A 113 22.72 9.46 33.66
C GLU A 113 23.21 10.31 32.48
N LEU A 114 22.35 11.13 31.89
CA LEU A 114 22.69 11.99 30.76
C LEU A 114 23.10 13.41 31.21
N ASP A 115 23.05 13.72 32.50
CA ASP A 115 23.32 15.08 33.03
C ASP A 115 22.43 16.15 32.35
N ILE A 116 21.15 15.80 32.17
CA ILE A 116 20.11 16.69 31.65
C ILE A 116 19.17 17.04 32.81
N LYS A 117 19.03 18.32 33.09
CA LYS A 117 18.10 18.80 34.13
C LYS A 117 16.66 18.77 33.62
N VAL A 118 15.72 18.37 34.47
CA VAL A 118 14.29 18.31 34.14
C VAL A 118 13.51 19.23 35.07
N GLU A 119 12.89 20.26 34.50
CA GLU A 119 12.05 21.23 35.21
C GLU A 119 10.59 21.11 34.74
N CYS A 120 9.67 21.45 35.64
CA CYS A 120 8.25 21.58 35.32
C CYS A 120 7.86 23.06 35.37
N GLN A 121 7.23 23.56 34.31
CA GLN A 121 6.67 24.91 34.25
C GLN A 121 5.25 24.84 33.66
N PRO A 122 4.27 25.62 34.16
CA PRO A 122 2.89 25.53 33.71
C PRO A 122 2.67 26.05 32.27
N GLU A 123 3.61 26.84 31.76
CA GLU A 123 3.58 27.45 30.43
C GLU A 123 4.85 27.04 29.68
N LEU A 124 4.68 26.76 28.38
CA LEU A 124 5.76 26.38 27.46
C LEU A 124 5.65 27.31 26.24
N PRO A 125 6.15 28.55 26.35
CA PRO A 125 5.84 29.63 25.42
C PRO A 125 6.08 29.30 23.94
N LEU A 126 7.08 28.46 23.63
CA LEU A 126 7.41 28.13 22.25
C LEU A 126 6.49 27.06 21.68
N ILE A 127 6.12 26.09 22.50
CA ILE A 127 5.09 25.12 22.14
C ILE A 127 3.73 25.83 22.02
N ASP A 128 3.41 26.74 22.94
CA ASP A 128 2.17 27.53 22.90
C ASP A 128 2.08 28.37 21.61
N GLU A 129 3.18 29.01 21.16
CA GLU A 129 3.24 29.75 19.89
C GLU A 129 3.05 28.87 18.65
N ILE A 130 3.66 27.67 18.64
CA ILE A 130 3.50 26.70 17.54
C ILE A 130 2.04 26.22 17.45
N LEU A 131 1.42 25.90 18.59
CA LEU A 131 0.03 25.45 18.63
C LEU A 131 -0.94 26.56 18.23
N GLN A 132 -0.68 27.80 18.63
CA GLN A 132 -1.45 28.95 18.19
C GLN A 132 -1.37 29.13 16.67
N SER A 133 -0.17 28.97 16.09
CA SER A 133 0.02 29.03 14.62
C SER A 133 -0.75 27.92 13.90
N PHE A 134 -0.83 26.71 14.46
CA PHE A 134 -1.63 25.62 13.93
C PHE A 134 -3.14 25.90 14.03
N ALA A 135 -3.61 26.46 15.14
CA ALA A 135 -5.00 26.83 15.32
C ALA A 135 -5.43 27.92 14.32
N GLU A 136 -4.61 28.94 14.13
CA GLU A 136 -4.84 30.02 13.15
C GLU A 136 -4.85 29.51 11.70
N ALA A 137 -4.02 28.51 11.37
CA ALA A 137 -4.06 27.84 10.07
C ALA A 137 -5.32 26.98 9.87
N SER A 138 -5.88 26.43 10.95
CA SER A 138 -7.06 25.56 10.92
C SER A 138 -8.39 26.33 10.84
N GLU A 139 -8.46 27.56 11.37
CA GLU A 139 -9.67 28.41 11.30
C GLU A 139 -10.03 28.85 9.87
N GLY A 140 -9.15 28.60 8.89
CA GLY A 140 -9.36 28.91 7.47
C GLY A 140 -9.83 27.75 6.58
N ILE A 141 -10.05 26.54 7.10
CA ILE A 141 -10.44 25.38 6.28
C ILE A 141 -11.97 25.42 6.05
N PRO A 142 -12.45 25.72 4.83
CA PRO A 142 -13.89 25.73 4.56
C PRO A 142 -14.48 24.33 4.68
N PRO A 143 -15.77 24.20 5.05
CA PRO A 143 -16.43 22.90 5.10
C PRO A 143 -16.38 22.20 3.73
N PRO A 144 -16.32 20.84 3.69
CA PRO A 144 -16.18 20.07 2.45
C PRO A 144 -17.33 20.27 1.46
N LEU A 145 -18.51 20.65 1.97
CA LEU A 145 -19.67 20.98 1.16
C LEU A 145 -20.22 22.35 1.57
N PRO A 146 -20.78 23.12 0.62
CA PRO A 146 -21.53 24.32 0.95
C PRO A 146 -22.74 23.96 1.81
N GLU A 147 -23.04 24.78 2.83
CA GLU A 147 -24.07 24.48 3.85
C GLU A 147 -25.44 24.11 3.25
N ASN A 148 -25.82 24.78 2.16
CA ASN A 148 -27.10 24.57 1.47
C ASN A 148 -27.20 23.21 0.76
N TYR A 149 -26.06 22.55 0.50
CA TYR A 149 -25.99 21.29 -0.23
C TYR A 149 -25.67 20.08 0.64
N ALA A 150 -25.07 20.27 1.82
CA ALA A 150 -24.60 19.17 2.67
C ALA A 150 -25.68 18.09 2.92
N LYS A 151 -26.87 18.49 3.40
CA LYS A 151 -27.98 17.55 3.64
C LYS A 151 -28.53 16.91 2.37
N LEU A 152 -28.60 17.69 1.28
CA LEU A 152 -29.14 17.24 0.00
C LEU A 152 -28.23 16.16 -0.60
N LEU A 153 -26.93 16.41 -0.64
CA LEU A 153 -25.92 15.50 -1.19
C LEU A 153 -25.77 14.25 -0.34
N ALA A 154 -25.71 14.37 0.99
CA ALA A 154 -25.67 13.22 1.88
C ALA A 154 -26.87 12.27 1.65
N GLY A 155 -28.09 12.80 1.56
CA GLY A 155 -29.27 11.99 1.30
C GLY A 155 -29.25 11.30 -0.07
N LYS A 156 -28.75 11.97 -1.10
CA LYS A 156 -28.60 11.39 -2.45
C LYS A 156 -27.51 10.32 -2.51
N ALA A 157 -26.38 10.53 -1.86
CA ALA A 157 -25.32 9.54 -1.78
C ALA A 157 -25.77 8.27 -1.05
N LEU A 158 -26.49 8.39 0.07
CA LEU A 158 -27.07 7.24 0.76
C LEU A 158 -28.14 6.52 -0.06
N THR A 159 -28.90 7.26 -0.88
CA THR A 159 -29.84 6.63 -1.83
C THR A 159 -29.08 5.81 -2.88
N LEU A 160 -27.98 6.34 -3.41
CA LEU A 160 -27.12 5.61 -4.34
C LEU A 160 -26.47 4.38 -3.69
N TRP A 161 -26.05 4.49 -2.43
CA TRP A 161 -25.56 3.36 -1.64
C TRP A 161 -26.59 2.23 -1.58
N GLN A 162 -27.85 2.57 -1.32
CA GLN A 162 -28.94 1.60 -1.32
C GLN A 162 -29.26 1.01 -2.70
N ASP A 163 -29.03 1.77 -3.78
CA ASP A 163 -29.18 1.24 -5.14
C ASP A 163 -28.10 0.21 -5.49
N ALA A 164 -26.95 0.27 -4.80
CA ALA A 164 -25.78 -0.61 -4.92
C ALA A 164 -25.37 -0.89 -6.38
N PRO A 165 -25.07 0.15 -7.19
CA PRO A 165 -24.72 -0.03 -8.60
C PRO A 165 -23.47 -0.89 -8.82
N TRP A 166 -22.53 -0.90 -7.88
CA TRP A 166 -21.31 -1.70 -7.91
C TRP A 166 -21.54 -3.22 -7.88
N ASP A 167 -22.73 -3.68 -7.47
CA ASP A 167 -23.06 -5.11 -7.48
C ASP A 167 -23.23 -5.66 -8.91
N TYR A 168 -23.55 -4.78 -9.88
CA TYR A 168 -23.88 -5.19 -11.25
C TYR A 168 -23.24 -4.35 -12.36
N LEU A 169 -22.65 -3.20 -12.04
CA LEU A 169 -21.84 -2.42 -12.98
C LEU A 169 -20.35 -2.65 -12.75
N GLU A 170 -19.63 -2.79 -13.84
CA GLU A 170 -18.16 -2.78 -13.84
C GLU A 170 -17.65 -1.37 -14.10
N ASP A 171 -16.42 -1.09 -13.70
CA ASP A 171 -15.84 0.24 -13.75
C ASP A 171 -15.52 0.73 -15.18
N HIS A 172 -15.36 -0.19 -16.14
CA HIS A 172 -15.31 0.12 -17.56
C HIS A 172 -16.71 0.36 -18.18
N GLN A 173 -17.81 0.07 -17.47
CA GLN A 173 -19.18 0.23 -17.98
C GLN A 173 -19.70 1.66 -17.76
N ILE A 174 -19.46 2.53 -18.74
CA ILE A 174 -19.66 3.97 -18.60
C ILE A 174 -21.09 4.43 -18.90
N LEU A 175 -21.60 5.31 -18.03
CA LEU A 175 -22.84 6.07 -18.26
C LEU A 175 -22.52 7.52 -18.63
N ALA A 176 -23.25 8.10 -19.58
CA ALA A 176 -23.20 9.53 -19.89
C ALA A 176 -24.42 10.25 -19.29
N ILE A 177 -24.19 11.32 -18.54
CA ILE A 177 -25.21 12.21 -17.98
C ILE A 177 -25.08 13.59 -18.63
N GLU A 178 -26.02 13.93 -19.50
CA GLU A 178 -26.03 15.23 -20.19
C GLU A 178 -26.78 16.26 -19.32
N LEU A 179 -26.04 17.25 -18.80
CA LEU A 179 -26.53 18.29 -17.88
C LEU A 179 -26.82 19.62 -18.60
N ASN A 180 -25.93 20.05 -19.50
CA ASN A 180 -25.98 21.33 -20.20
C ASN A 180 -26.14 22.55 -19.26
N ARG A 181 -25.46 22.52 -18.11
CA ARG A 181 -25.51 23.54 -17.04
C ARG A 181 -24.17 23.58 -16.31
N TRP A 182 -23.89 24.69 -15.61
CA TRP A 182 -22.65 24.86 -14.80
C TRP A 182 -21.36 24.64 -15.58
N ASP A 183 -21.36 25.06 -16.85
CA ASP A 183 -20.27 24.82 -17.81
C ASP A 183 -19.93 23.32 -18.01
N ILE A 184 -20.88 22.44 -17.67
CA ILE A 184 -20.81 21.00 -17.87
C ILE A 184 -21.87 20.60 -18.89
N GLU A 185 -21.40 20.17 -20.06
CA GLU A 185 -22.26 19.58 -21.08
C GLU A 185 -22.68 18.16 -20.65
N THR A 186 -21.69 17.29 -20.43
CA THR A 186 -21.88 15.87 -20.10
C THR A 186 -20.89 15.44 -19.03
N LEU A 187 -21.36 14.64 -18.06
CA LEU A 187 -20.51 13.88 -17.15
C LEU A 187 -20.47 12.41 -17.58
N TYR A 188 -19.27 11.82 -17.58
CA TYR A 188 -19.06 10.40 -17.85
C TYR A 188 -18.80 9.68 -16.54
N VAL A 189 -19.69 8.74 -16.21
CA VAL A 189 -19.79 8.12 -14.90
C VAL A 189 -19.14 6.74 -14.92
N SER A 190 -18.17 6.54 -14.03
CA SER A 190 -17.54 5.26 -13.72
C SER A 190 -17.93 4.85 -12.29
N VAL A 191 -18.43 3.63 -12.12
CA VAL A 191 -18.81 3.09 -10.79
C VAL A 191 -17.67 2.21 -10.28
N MET A 192 -17.24 2.45 -9.04
CA MET A 192 -16.19 1.69 -8.35
C MET A 192 -16.83 0.87 -7.21
N GLY A 193 -16.28 -0.31 -6.91
CA GLY A 193 -16.72 -1.14 -5.78
C GLY A 193 -16.90 -2.62 -6.06
N ARG A 194 -16.84 -3.07 -7.32
CA ARG A 194 -17.08 -4.49 -7.66
C ARG A 194 -16.11 -5.48 -6.98
N LEU A 195 -14.89 -5.03 -6.65
CA LEU A 195 -13.88 -5.83 -5.95
C LEU A 195 -13.89 -5.64 -4.42
N GLY A 196 -14.84 -4.88 -3.87
CA GLY A 196 -14.99 -4.68 -2.42
C GLY A 196 -13.90 -3.83 -1.73
N MET A 197 -12.94 -3.29 -2.50
CA MET A 197 -11.83 -2.50 -1.95
C MET A 197 -12.22 -1.05 -1.66
N GLU A 198 -12.89 -0.39 -2.60
CA GLU A 198 -13.34 0.99 -2.47
C GLU A 198 -14.66 1.16 -3.19
N TYR A 199 -15.63 1.82 -2.55
CA TYR A 199 -16.94 2.09 -3.13
C TYR A 199 -17.06 3.56 -3.49
N GLY A 200 -17.53 3.82 -4.72
CA GLY A 200 -17.67 5.19 -5.17
C GLY A 200 -18.11 5.35 -6.60
N VAL A 201 -18.22 6.60 -7.01
CA VAL A 201 -18.59 7.01 -8.36
C VAL A 201 -17.73 8.19 -8.78
N LEU A 202 -17.09 8.07 -9.94
CA LEU A 202 -16.32 9.13 -10.58
C LEU A 202 -17.14 9.75 -11.71
N PHE A 203 -17.20 11.08 -11.76
CA PHE A 203 -17.91 11.86 -12.76
C PHE A 203 -16.90 12.66 -13.59
N TYR A 204 -16.37 12.05 -14.63
CA TYR A 204 -15.39 12.70 -15.53
C TYR A 204 -16.06 13.79 -16.35
N ARG A 205 -15.40 14.96 -16.42
CA ARG A 205 -15.88 16.10 -17.21
C ARG A 205 -15.67 15.91 -18.72
N SER A 206 -14.82 14.96 -19.12
CA SER A 206 -14.57 14.64 -20.53
C SER A 206 -14.18 13.18 -20.76
N LEU A 207 -14.50 12.65 -21.95
CA LEU A 207 -14.01 11.34 -22.40
C LEU A 207 -12.48 11.26 -22.44
N HIS A 208 -11.83 12.38 -22.77
CA HIS A 208 -10.38 12.44 -22.83
C HIS A 208 -9.76 12.16 -21.45
N SER A 209 -10.29 12.78 -20.39
CA SER A 209 -9.82 12.51 -19.03
C SER A 209 -10.03 11.07 -18.60
N LEU A 210 -11.22 10.51 -18.90
CA LEU A 210 -11.54 9.11 -18.57
C LEU A 210 -10.56 8.14 -19.25
N LYS A 211 -10.38 8.28 -20.58
CA LYS A 211 -9.51 7.40 -21.37
C LYS A 211 -8.04 7.53 -20.96
N ARG A 212 -7.58 8.76 -20.71
CA ARG A 212 -6.20 9.02 -20.30
C ARG A 212 -5.88 8.38 -18.95
N PHE A 213 -6.78 8.49 -17.98
CA PHE A 213 -6.58 7.83 -16.68
C PHE A 213 -6.50 6.30 -16.85
N ARG A 214 -7.38 5.69 -17.63
CA ARG A 214 -7.35 4.24 -17.91
C ARG A 214 -6.04 3.79 -18.57
N GLN A 215 -5.50 4.59 -19.48
CA GLN A 215 -4.21 4.33 -20.12
C GLN A 215 -3.03 4.46 -19.13
N ASP A 216 -3.02 5.52 -18.32
CA ASP A 216 -1.92 5.80 -17.39
C ASP A 216 -1.96 4.84 -16.17
N ALA A 217 -3.16 4.46 -15.69
CA ALA A 217 -3.36 3.59 -14.53
C ALA A 217 -3.21 2.09 -14.84
N GLY A 218 -3.30 1.68 -16.10
CA GLY A 218 -3.07 0.30 -16.52
C GLY A 218 -1.59 -0.13 -16.57
N GLN A 219 -0.65 0.81 -16.49
CA GLN A 219 0.80 0.55 -16.60
C GLN A 219 1.69 1.40 -15.66
N PRO A 220 1.38 1.59 -14.36
CA PRO A 220 2.29 2.32 -13.48
C PRO A 220 3.54 1.48 -13.15
N GLU A 221 4.74 1.98 -13.45
CA GLU A 221 6.00 1.33 -13.05
C GLU A 221 6.37 1.67 -11.60
N THR A 222 5.82 2.76 -11.06
CA THR A 222 6.11 3.29 -9.71
C THR A 222 4.89 3.90 -9.01
N SER A 223 4.97 4.02 -7.67
CA SER A 223 3.94 4.71 -6.86
C SER A 223 3.80 6.19 -7.20
N GLU A 224 4.91 6.85 -7.58
CA GLU A 224 4.91 8.26 -7.99
C GLU A 224 4.16 8.44 -9.32
N GLU A 225 4.33 7.53 -10.27
CA GLU A 225 3.57 7.55 -11.54
C GLU A 225 2.08 7.27 -11.35
N MET A 226 1.72 6.41 -10.40
CA MET A 226 0.31 6.16 -10.04
C MET A 226 -0.32 7.39 -9.39
N GLU A 227 0.39 8.06 -8.47
CA GLU A 227 -0.06 9.32 -7.86
C GLU A 227 -0.17 10.43 -8.91
N GLU A 228 0.80 10.54 -9.83
CA GLU A 228 0.72 11.47 -10.95
C GLU A 228 -0.46 11.16 -11.88
N ALA A 229 -0.72 9.89 -12.21
CA ALA A 229 -1.85 9.47 -13.02
C ALA A 229 -3.18 9.84 -12.34
N PHE A 230 -3.26 9.63 -11.02
CA PHE A 230 -4.42 10.01 -10.21
C PHE A 230 -4.67 11.52 -10.24
N LEU A 231 -3.63 12.34 -10.06
CA LEU A 231 -3.75 13.81 -10.06
C LEU A 231 -4.03 14.42 -11.43
N ARG A 232 -3.76 13.69 -12.52
CA ARG A 232 -4.07 14.10 -13.91
C ARG A 232 -5.53 13.90 -14.29
N GLN A 233 -6.36 13.37 -13.39
CA GLN A 233 -7.79 13.23 -13.62
C GLN A 233 -8.49 14.59 -13.63
N ASP A 234 -9.56 14.68 -14.41
CA ASP A 234 -10.50 15.79 -14.42
C ASP A 234 -11.92 15.24 -14.16
N CYS A 235 -12.23 15.08 -12.88
CA CYS A 235 -13.49 14.51 -12.42
C CYS A 235 -13.97 15.11 -11.10
N LEU A 236 -15.28 15.01 -10.88
CA LEU A 236 -15.89 15.09 -9.55
C LEU A 236 -15.98 13.67 -9.01
N TYR A 237 -15.90 13.48 -7.70
CA TYR A 237 -16.04 12.15 -7.10
C TYR A 237 -16.98 12.13 -5.92
N LEU A 238 -17.58 10.95 -5.71
CA LEU A 238 -18.25 10.52 -4.50
C LEU A 238 -17.61 9.19 -4.09
N THR A 239 -17.02 9.11 -2.90
CA THR A 239 -16.54 7.86 -2.30
C THR A 239 -17.23 7.61 -0.98
N PHE A 240 -17.18 6.37 -0.50
CA PHE A 240 -17.73 6.00 0.81
C PHE A 240 -16.62 5.48 1.71
N GLN A 241 -16.74 5.76 3.00
CA GLN A 241 -15.86 5.23 4.04
C GLN A 241 -16.68 4.88 5.28
N ALA A 242 -16.09 4.11 6.19
CA ALA A 242 -16.67 3.90 7.49
C ALA A 242 -16.62 5.21 8.30
N ARG A 243 -17.73 5.52 8.97
CA ARG A 243 -17.89 6.66 9.88
C ARG A 243 -16.95 6.57 11.07
N ASN A 244 -16.70 5.37 11.56
CA ASN A 244 -15.64 5.12 12.53
C ASN A 244 -14.32 4.88 11.78
N PRO A 245 -13.32 5.78 11.90
CA PRO A 245 -12.04 5.64 11.21
C PRO A 245 -11.31 4.33 11.54
N GLU A 246 -11.48 3.80 12.76
CA GLU A 246 -10.86 2.53 13.18
C GLU A 246 -11.32 1.34 12.35
N LEU A 247 -12.54 1.40 11.79
CA LEU A 247 -13.07 0.35 10.92
C LEU A 247 -12.38 0.36 9.55
N ASN A 248 -11.96 1.52 9.05
CA ASN A 248 -11.23 1.61 7.77
C ASN A 248 -9.81 1.00 7.85
N GLU A 249 -9.27 0.78 9.06
CA GLU A 249 -7.97 0.13 9.27
C GLU A 249 -8.04 -1.40 9.25
N LEU A 250 -9.26 -1.97 9.29
CA LEU A 250 -9.47 -3.41 9.26
C LEU A 250 -9.31 -3.94 7.83
N SER A 251 -8.20 -4.64 7.56
CA SER A 251 -7.87 -5.16 6.22
C SER A 251 -8.89 -6.12 5.61
N ASP A 252 -9.75 -6.71 6.43
CA ASP A 252 -10.72 -7.75 6.02
C ASP A 252 -12.16 -7.21 6.02
N LEU A 253 -12.36 -5.91 6.29
CA LEU A 253 -13.68 -5.32 6.34
C LEU A 253 -14.11 -4.85 4.95
N ASP A 254 -15.18 -5.46 4.44
CA ASP A 254 -15.92 -4.90 3.32
C ASP A 254 -16.91 -3.85 3.84
N LEU A 255 -16.89 -2.62 3.32
CA LEU A 255 -17.85 -1.58 3.69
C LEU A 255 -19.31 -2.02 3.44
N ALA A 256 -19.56 -2.93 2.49
CA ALA A 256 -20.88 -3.49 2.25
C ALA A 256 -21.40 -4.36 3.41
N ASP A 257 -20.53 -4.85 4.31
CA ASP A 257 -20.91 -5.61 5.50
C ASP A 257 -21.33 -4.72 6.68
N LEU A 258 -21.07 -3.41 6.61
CA LEU A 258 -21.43 -2.46 7.65
C LEU A 258 -22.91 -2.05 7.56
N ASP A 259 -23.47 -1.68 8.72
CA ASP A 259 -24.77 -1.01 8.76
C ASP A 259 -24.69 0.33 8.00
N PRO A 260 -25.70 0.70 7.18
CA PRO A 260 -25.67 1.96 6.41
C PRO A 260 -25.50 3.24 7.24
N GLU A 261 -25.76 3.18 8.56
CA GLU A 261 -25.55 4.31 9.48
C GLU A 261 -24.05 4.54 9.81
N GLU A 262 -23.25 3.48 9.70
CA GLU A 262 -21.80 3.45 9.88
C GLU A 262 -21.04 3.85 8.61
N ILE A 263 -21.75 4.27 7.57
CA ILE A 263 -21.16 4.62 6.27
C ILE A 263 -21.36 6.10 6.04
N GLU A 264 -20.30 6.79 5.63
CA GLU A 264 -20.35 8.21 5.31
C GLU A 264 -19.81 8.53 3.91
N PRO A 265 -20.50 9.42 3.18
CA PRO A 265 -20.07 9.83 1.85
C PRO A 265 -19.05 10.97 1.91
N ASN A 266 -18.02 10.85 1.08
CA ASN A 266 -17.01 11.88 0.84
C ASN A 266 -17.13 12.41 -0.58
N PHE A 267 -16.98 13.72 -0.71
CA PHE A 267 -17.09 14.41 -1.99
C PHE A 267 -15.83 15.20 -2.26
N GLY A 268 -15.53 15.38 -3.54
CA GLY A 268 -14.50 16.31 -3.95
C GLY A 268 -14.32 16.34 -5.45
N THR A 269 -13.23 16.96 -5.86
CA THR A 269 -12.87 17.15 -7.26
C THR A 269 -11.39 16.95 -7.44
N ILE A 270 -11.03 16.37 -8.57
CA ILE A 270 -9.66 16.31 -9.07
C ILE A 270 -9.64 17.12 -10.36
N HIS A 271 -8.66 18.01 -10.47
CA HIS A 271 -8.42 18.75 -11.70
C HIS A 271 -6.91 18.82 -11.99
N PRO A 272 -6.44 18.62 -13.23
CA PRO A 272 -5.01 18.47 -13.52
C PRO A 272 -4.14 19.68 -13.14
N LEU A 273 -4.73 20.86 -13.06
CA LEU A 273 -4.03 22.10 -12.69
C LEU A 273 -4.25 22.52 -11.23
N GLU A 274 -5.27 21.96 -10.57
CA GLU A 274 -5.62 22.34 -9.18
C GLU A 274 -5.35 21.22 -8.18
N GLY A 275 -5.06 20.01 -8.65
CA GLY A 275 -4.88 18.82 -7.83
C GLY A 275 -6.19 18.30 -7.24
N LEU A 276 -6.07 17.60 -6.12
CA LEU A 276 -7.20 17.09 -5.35
C LEU A 276 -7.75 18.17 -4.41
N ARG A 277 -9.05 18.45 -4.51
CA ARG A 277 -9.78 19.29 -3.55
C ARG A 277 -10.89 18.47 -2.90
N VAL A 278 -10.87 18.40 -1.58
CA VAL A 278 -11.89 17.75 -0.74
C VAL A 278 -13.07 18.69 -0.42
N VAL A 279 -13.20 19.77 -1.18
CA VAL A 279 -14.24 20.79 -1.04
C VAL A 279 -14.90 21.00 -2.39
N LEU A 280 -16.23 20.95 -2.44
CA LEU A 280 -17.01 21.34 -3.61
C LEU A 280 -17.48 22.79 -3.53
N GLN A 281 -17.44 23.49 -4.65
CA GLN A 281 -18.08 24.80 -4.80
C GLN A 281 -19.59 24.66 -5.08
N GLU A 282 -20.34 25.77 -5.04
CA GLU A 282 -21.81 25.73 -5.20
C GLU A 282 -22.28 25.11 -6.52
N ASP A 283 -21.64 25.46 -7.63
CA ASP A 283 -21.97 24.94 -8.96
C ASP A 283 -21.60 23.45 -9.11
N GLU A 284 -20.47 23.04 -8.54
CA GLU A 284 -20.04 21.63 -8.51
C GLU A 284 -21.00 20.79 -7.65
N ALA A 285 -21.37 21.29 -6.47
CA ALA A 285 -22.34 20.64 -5.58
C ALA A 285 -23.72 20.53 -6.23
N ALA A 286 -24.16 21.56 -6.97
CA ALA A 286 -25.40 21.54 -7.74
C ALA A 286 -25.36 20.50 -8.86
N ALA A 287 -24.27 20.44 -9.62
CA ALA A 287 -24.06 19.47 -10.68
C ALA A 287 -24.08 18.03 -10.16
N VAL A 288 -23.35 17.73 -9.08
CA VAL A 288 -23.33 16.41 -8.44
C VAL A 288 -24.73 16.05 -7.90
N ALA A 289 -25.43 16.99 -7.27
CA ALA A 289 -26.77 16.71 -6.75
C ALA A 289 -27.77 16.34 -7.87
N VAL A 290 -27.68 16.99 -9.02
CA VAL A 290 -28.53 16.68 -10.19
C VAL A 290 -28.08 15.38 -10.86
N ALA A 291 -26.78 15.14 -10.98
CA ALA A 291 -26.22 13.91 -11.52
C ALA A 291 -26.62 12.68 -10.70
N LEU A 292 -26.50 12.73 -9.37
CA LEU A 292 -26.91 11.64 -8.47
C LEU A 292 -28.41 11.35 -8.55
N GLU A 293 -29.25 12.38 -8.63
CA GLU A 293 -30.69 12.19 -8.81
C GLU A 293 -31.02 11.53 -10.16
N ALA A 294 -30.34 11.95 -11.23
CA ALA A 294 -30.51 11.38 -12.56
C ALA A 294 -30.07 9.91 -12.58
N LEU A 295 -28.92 9.63 -11.97
CA LEU A 295 -28.33 8.31 -11.86
C LEU A 295 -29.25 7.37 -11.08
N HIS A 296 -29.71 7.76 -9.89
CA HIS A 296 -30.69 6.99 -9.10
C HIS A 296 -31.91 6.59 -9.93
N ARG A 297 -32.54 7.57 -10.60
CA ARG A 297 -33.74 7.30 -11.42
C ARG A 297 -33.45 6.38 -12.60
N PHE A 298 -32.28 6.54 -13.22
CA PHE A 298 -31.85 5.69 -14.33
C PHE A 298 -31.59 4.26 -13.88
N LEU A 299 -30.78 4.07 -12.83
CA LEU A 299 -30.48 2.76 -12.26
C LEU A 299 -31.77 2.06 -11.83
N LYS A 300 -32.66 2.75 -11.12
CA LYS A 300 -33.96 2.19 -10.73
C LYS A 300 -34.84 1.76 -11.91
N GLN A 301 -34.83 2.54 -12.99
CA GLN A 301 -35.64 2.24 -14.19
C GLN A 301 -35.05 1.10 -15.03
N TYR A 302 -33.73 1.01 -15.12
CA TYR A 302 -33.02 0.08 -16.01
C TYR A 302 -32.30 -1.07 -15.29
N ARG A 303 -32.40 -1.17 -13.95
CA ARG A 303 -31.70 -2.16 -13.09
C ARG A 303 -31.62 -3.54 -13.69
N ARG A 304 -32.78 -4.16 -13.95
CA ARG A 304 -32.85 -5.52 -14.48
C ARG A 304 -32.12 -5.68 -15.82
N LYS A 305 -32.14 -4.66 -16.68
CA LYS A 305 -31.41 -4.72 -17.95
C LYS A 305 -29.92 -4.64 -17.72
N LEU A 306 -29.47 -3.73 -16.86
CA LEU A 306 -28.05 -3.55 -16.53
C LEU A 306 -27.46 -4.76 -15.80
N GLU A 307 -28.25 -5.45 -14.97
CA GLU A 307 -27.88 -6.71 -14.31
C GLU A 307 -27.74 -7.88 -15.30
N GLU A 308 -28.54 -7.90 -16.36
CA GLU A 308 -28.50 -8.97 -17.37
C GLU A 308 -27.40 -8.73 -18.42
N ASP A 309 -27.28 -7.51 -18.96
CA ASP A 309 -26.29 -7.13 -19.98
C ASP A 309 -26.16 -5.60 -20.15
N PHE A 310 -24.95 -5.09 -20.40
CA PHE A 310 -24.68 -3.66 -20.56
C PHE A 310 -25.04 -3.15 -21.98
N GLN A 311 -26.33 -3.22 -22.31
CA GLN A 311 -26.88 -2.84 -23.61
C GLN A 311 -27.21 -1.33 -23.72
N PRO A 312 -27.37 -0.78 -24.94
CA PRO A 312 -27.76 0.61 -25.15
C PRO A 312 -29.11 0.94 -24.49
N CYS A 313 -29.05 1.75 -23.43
CA CYS A 313 -30.18 2.22 -22.66
C CYS A 313 -30.13 3.74 -22.58
N GLN A 314 -31.30 4.40 -22.64
CA GLN A 314 -31.39 5.85 -22.48
C GLN A 314 -32.66 6.23 -21.73
N GLY A 315 -32.55 7.21 -20.83
CA GLY A 315 -33.64 7.79 -20.08
C GLY A 315 -33.53 9.30 -20.03
N ARG A 316 -34.67 10.00 -19.96
CA ARG A 316 -34.73 11.46 -19.85
C ARG A 316 -35.58 11.85 -18.65
N TYR A 317 -35.01 12.65 -17.76
CA TYR A 317 -35.58 12.97 -16.46
C TYR A 317 -35.76 14.48 -16.31
N ARG A 318 -36.87 14.88 -15.68
CA ARG A 318 -37.04 16.24 -15.18
C ARG A 318 -36.61 16.28 -13.71
N ILE A 319 -35.55 17.03 -13.44
CA ILE A 319 -34.90 17.11 -12.13
C ILE A 319 -35.03 18.54 -11.62
N PRO A 320 -35.47 18.79 -10.38
CA PRO A 320 -35.50 20.15 -9.82
C PRO A 320 -34.12 20.81 -9.86
N ASN A 321 -34.06 22.08 -10.26
CA ASN A 321 -32.84 22.86 -10.19
C ASN A 321 -32.58 23.27 -8.73
N PRO A 322 -31.48 22.83 -8.08
CA PRO A 322 -31.21 23.18 -6.69
C PRO A 322 -30.89 24.67 -6.48
N GLN A 323 -30.45 25.38 -7.52
CA GLN A 323 -30.14 26.83 -7.46
C GLN A 323 -31.31 27.73 -7.85
N ALA A 324 -32.31 27.20 -8.57
CA ALA A 324 -33.48 27.96 -9.02
C ALA A 324 -34.78 27.24 -8.63
N PRO A 325 -35.29 27.48 -7.40
CA PRO A 325 -36.50 26.84 -6.91
C PRO A 325 -37.69 27.02 -7.87
N GLY A 326 -38.32 25.92 -8.26
CA GLY A 326 -39.44 25.90 -9.21
C GLY A 326 -39.04 25.72 -10.67
N GLU A 327 -37.75 25.82 -11.02
CA GLU A 327 -37.24 25.39 -12.32
C GLU A 327 -36.93 23.88 -12.30
N THR A 328 -37.15 23.22 -13.43
CA THR A 328 -36.72 21.83 -13.64
C THR A 328 -35.78 21.74 -14.83
N LEU A 329 -34.68 21.03 -14.62
CA LEU A 329 -33.69 20.70 -15.64
C LEU A 329 -34.10 19.42 -16.36
N SER A 330 -33.82 19.38 -17.66
CA SER A 330 -34.00 18.18 -18.46
C SER A 330 -32.66 17.47 -18.60
N VAL A 331 -32.50 16.36 -17.88
CA VAL A 331 -31.25 15.58 -17.87
C VAL A 331 -31.45 14.28 -18.64
N GLN A 332 -30.50 13.95 -19.52
CA GLN A 332 -30.49 12.67 -20.22
C GLN A 332 -29.39 11.78 -19.64
N VAL A 333 -29.71 10.51 -19.38
CA VAL A 333 -28.74 9.50 -18.98
C VAL A 333 -28.75 8.38 -20.01
N ARG A 334 -27.58 7.92 -20.43
CA ARG A 334 -27.44 6.80 -21.37
C ARG A 334 -26.23 5.93 -21.07
N THR A 335 -26.32 4.64 -21.39
CA THR A 335 -25.16 3.75 -21.39
C THR A 335 -24.31 3.99 -22.65
N LEU A 336 -23.01 3.71 -22.56
CA LEU A 336 -22.07 3.78 -23.68
C LEU A 336 -21.38 2.42 -23.89
N PRO A 337 -22.06 1.39 -24.44
CA PRO A 337 -21.49 0.04 -24.56
C PRO A 337 -20.28 -0.02 -25.49
N ASP A 338 -20.28 0.70 -26.62
CA ASP A 338 -19.14 0.73 -27.55
C ASP A 338 -17.89 1.28 -26.86
N LEU A 339 -18.06 2.29 -25.99
CA LEU A 339 -16.97 2.84 -25.19
C LEU A 339 -16.53 1.86 -24.10
N ALA A 340 -17.47 1.13 -23.48
CA ALA A 340 -17.15 0.14 -22.46
C ALA A 340 -16.24 -0.96 -23.03
N VAL A 341 -16.54 -1.44 -24.24
CA VAL A 341 -15.68 -2.39 -24.97
C VAL A 341 -14.32 -1.76 -25.28
N GLU A 342 -14.29 -0.51 -25.78
CA GLU A 342 -13.02 0.19 -26.03
C GLU A 342 -12.16 0.33 -24.78
N LEU A 343 -12.76 0.63 -23.62
CA LEU A 343 -12.03 0.77 -22.35
C LEU A 343 -11.50 -0.57 -21.86
N LEU A 344 -12.29 -1.64 -22.00
CA LEU A 344 -11.85 -3.00 -21.69
C LEU A 344 -10.67 -3.44 -22.58
N GLU A 345 -10.67 -3.07 -23.87
CA GLU A 345 -9.55 -3.33 -24.79
C GLU A 345 -8.29 -2.51 -24.43
N LEU A 346 -8.46 -1.29 -23.90
CA LEU A 346 -7.36 -0.42 -23.46
C LEU A 346 -6.68 -0.92 -22.18
N GLU A 347 -7.38 -1.69 -21.36
CA GLU A 347 -6.81 -2.43 -20.22
C GLU A 347 -5.91 -3.59 -20.69
N GLY A 348 -5.87 -3.85 -22.01
CA GLY A 348 -5.02 -4.82 -22.68
C GLY A 348 -5.75 -6.13 -22.92
N ASP A 349 -5.32 -6.88 -23.94
CA ASP A 349 -5.61 -8.31 -24.04
C ASP A 349 -5.23 -8.92 -22.68
N GLU A 350 -6.23 -9.26 -21.88
CA GLU A 350 -6.07 -10.29 -20.88
C GLU A 350 -5.73 -11.59 -21.62
N GLU A 351 -4.46 -11.80 -21.98
CA GLU A 351 -3.85 -13.07 -21.61
C GLU A 351 -4.02 -13.12 -20.09
N GLU A 352 -5.15 -13.69 -19.65
CA GLU A 352 -5.55 -13.96 -18.28
C GLU A 352 -4.51 -13.42 -17.31
N HIS A 353 -4.63 -12.14 -16.94
CA HIS A 353 -4.09 -11.69 -15.67
C HIS A 353 -4.97 -12.32 -14.59
N THR A 354 -4.97 -13.66 -14.53
CA THR A 354 -4.65 -14.31 -13.28
C THR A 354 -3.51 -13.49 -12.71
N GLN A 355 -3.83 -12.58 -11.79
CA GLN A 355 -2.91 -12.24 -10.73
C GLN A 355 -2.36 -13.60 -10.33
N THR A 356 -1.15 -13.91 -10.78
CA THR A 356 -0.56 -15.20 -10.49
C THR A 356 -0.19 -15.06 -9.03
N LEU A 357 -1.20 -15.27 -8.17
CA LEU A 357 -1.13 -15.17 -6.74
C LEU A 357 0.12 -15.93 -6.37
N LEU A 358 1.09 -15.23 -5.79
CA LEU A 358 2.34 -15.86 -5.40
C LEU A 358 2.00 -16.93 -4.36
N ARG A 359 2.05 -18.21 -4.77
CA ARG A 359 1.66 -19.33 -3.92
C ARG A 359 2.81 -19.70 -2.99
N ASP A 360 2.51 -20.01 -1.74
CA ASP A 360 3.50 -20.51 -0.77
C ASP A 360 3.08 -21.88 -0.22
N ASP A 361 2.97 -22.84 -1.13
CA ASP A 361 2.47 -24.18 -0.86
C ASP A 361 3.39 -25.30 -1.38
N LEU A 362 4.33 -24.98 -2.29
CA LEU A 362 5.27 -25.97 -2.83
C LEU A 362 6.35 -26.34 -1.83
N VAL A 363 6.93 -25.37 -1.11
CA VAL A 363 8.04 -25.65 -0.20
C VAL A 363 7.53 -26.34 1.06
N PRO A 364 8.00 -27.57 1.37
CA PRO A 364 7.52 -28.26 2.55
C PRO A 364 7.96 -27.54 3.84
N GLU A 365 7.06 -27.43 4.81
CA GLU A 365 7.36 -26.83 6.12
C GLU A 365 8.62 -27.45 6.76
N GLY A 366 9.50 -26.58 7.25
CA GLY A 366 10.79 -26.96 7.85
C GLY A 366 11.87 -27.39 6.84
N ALA A 367 11.66 -27.19 5.54
CA ALA A 367 12.71 -27.34 4.54
C ALA A 367 13.78 -26.26 4.70
N GLN A 368 15.03 -26.61 4.42
CA GLN A 368 16.14 -25.66 4.36
C GLN A 368 16.42 -25.27 2.92
N LEU A 369 16.39 -23.97 2.64
CA LEU A 369 16.73 -23.40 1.33
C LEU A 369 18.12 -22.78 1.36
N SER A 370 18.85 -22.92 0.26
CA SER A 370 20.16 -22.30 0.11
C SER A 370 20.58 -22.19 -1.35
N LEU A 371 21.39 -21.17 -1.65
CA LEU A 371 22.03 -21.01 -2.94
C LEU A 371 23.41 -21.67 -2.95
N GLY A 372 23.67 -22.44 -4.00
CA GLY A 372 24.89 -23.25 -4.11
C GLY A 372 25.44 -23.34 -5.52
N VAL A 373 26.44 -24.20 -5.65
CA VAL A 373 27.00 -24.62 -6.94
C VAL A 373 27.18 -26.13 -6.89
N LEU A 374 26.74 -26.80 -7.95
CA LEU A 374 26.87 -28.23 -8.11
C LEU A 374 27.99 -28.51 -9.13
N PRO A 375 29.11 -29.15 -8.74
CA PRO A 375 30.22 -29.41 -9.66
C PRO A 375 29.76 -30.17 -10.91
N TRP A 376 30.36 -29.89 -12.07
CA TRP A 376 29.98 -30.54 -13.34
C TRP A 376 30.09 -32.07 -13.29
N ALA A 377 31.07 -32.61 -12.57
CA ALA A 377 31.18 -34.06 -12.34
C ALA A 377 29.95 -34.64 -11.62
N THR A 378 29.36 -33.88 -10.68
CA THR A 378 28.12 -34.27 -10.00
C THR A 378 26.92 -34.15 -10.92
N VAL A 379 26.84 -33.09 -11.74
CA VAL A 379 25.81 -32.94 -12.78
C VAL A 379 25.80 -34.16 -13.70
N GLU A 380 26.97 -34.56 -14.21
CA GLU A 380 27.12 -35.73 -15.09
C GLU A 380 26.72 -37.03 -14.40
N ALA A 381 27.06 -37.19 -13.11
CA ALA A 381 26.63 -38.35 -12.34
C ALA A 381 25.10 -38.43 -12.25
N LEU A 382 24.42 -37.31 -11.97
CA LEU A 382 22.95 -37.24 -11.88
C LEU A 382 22.25 -37.48 -13.23
N ARG A 383 22.87 -37.06 -14.34
CA ARG A 383 22.41 -37.38 -15.70
C ARG A 383 22.40 -38.90 -15.94
N ARG A 384 23.39 -39.63 -15.41
CA ARG A 384 23.48 -41.10 -15.55
C ARG A 384 22.50 -41.85 -14.64
N THR A 385 22.13 -41.29 -13.50
CA THR A 385 21.21 -41.93 -12.53
C THR A 385 19.73 -41.67 -12.82
N GLY A 386 19.40 -40.90 -13.86
CA GLY A 386 18.01 -40.56 -14.22
C GLY A 386 17.34 -39.58 -13.25
N GLN A 387 18.12 -38.92 -12.38
CA GLN A 387 17.64 -37.92 -11.43
C GLN A 387 17.66 -36.49 -12.02
N TRP A 388 18.05 -36.39 -13.28
CA TRP A 388 18.17 -35.15 -14.03
C TRP A 388 16.92 -34.88 -14.85
N HIS A 389 16.38 -33.67 -14.74
CA HIS A 389 15.21 -33.20 -15.47
C HIS A 389 15.62 -32.00 -16.33
N PRO A 390 15.85 -32.18 -17.65
CA PRO A 390 16.30 -31.11 -18.52
C PRO A 390 15.15 -30.16 -18.89
N LEU A 391 15.50 -28.92 -19.24
CA LEU A 391 14.55 -28.02 -19.89
C LEU A 391 14.41 -28.39 -21.38
N PRO A 392 13.19 -28.39 -21.97
CA PRO A 392 12.97 -28.81 -23.36
C PRO A 392 13.80 -28.05 -24.41
N GLN A 393 14.23 -26.82 -24.11
CA GLN A 393 15.07 -25.98 -24.98
C GLN A 393 16.37 -25.53 -24.29
N SER A 394 16.90 -26.37 -23.40
CA SER A 394 18.14 -26.06 -22.67
C SER A 394 19.32 -25.85 -23.62
N LYS A 395 19.95 -24.68 -23.52
CA LYS A 395 21.26 -24.37 -24.13
C LYS A 395 22.35 -24.32 -23.06
N LEU A 396 22.18 -25.04 -21.95
CA LEU A 396 23.12 -25.04 -20.84
C LEU A 396 24.53 -25.38 -21.32
N VAL A 397 25.46 -24.44 -21.13
CA VAL A 397 26.88 -24.63 -21.46
C VAL A 397 27.65 -24.88 -20.17
N PRO A 398 28.37 -26.01 -20.05
CA PRO A 398 29.18 -26.29 -18.87
C PRO A 398 30.39 -25.34 -18.82
N ARG A 399 30.27 -24.28 -18.02
CA ARG A 399 31.30 -23.25 -17.78
C ARG A 399 31.44 -22.99 -16.28
N GLY A 400 32.59 -22.47 -15.88
CA GLY A 400 32.89 -22.22 -14.46
C GLY A 400 33.04 -23.52 -13.65
N GLU A 401 32.98 -23.39 -12.33
CA GLU A 401 33.23 -24.48 -11.37
C GLU A 401 32.07 -25.50 -11.28
N GLY A 402 30.88 -25.15 -11.76
CA GLY A 402 29.70 -26.01 -11.72
C GLY A 402 28.41 -25.27 -12.08
N LEU A 403 27.30 -26.00 -12.06
CA LEU A 403 25.96 -25.43 -12.27
C LEU A 403 25.53 -24.63 -11.02
N PRO A 404 25.19 -23.34 -11.11
CA PRO A 404 24.55 -22.63 -10.01
C PRO A 404 23.20 -23.26 -9.70
N VAL A 405 22.90 -23.47 -8.41
CA VAL A 405 21.69 -24.18 -7.99
C VAL A 405 20.99 -23.52 -6.82
N VAL A 406 19.66 -23.63 -6.81
CA VAL A 406 18.81 -23.49 -5.62
C VAL A 406 18.69 -24.88 -5.00
N ILE A 407 18.85 -24.98 -3.69
CA ILE A 407 18.84 -26.27 -2.99
C ILE A 407 17.73 -26.28 -1.96
N VAL A 408 16.78 -27.20 -2.11
CA VAL A 408 15.74 -27.50 -1.11
C VAL A 408 16.12 -28.81 -0.41
N ARG A 409 16.43 -28.73 0.89
CA ARG A 409 16.69 -29.89 1.74
C ARG A 409 15.51 -30.15 2.66
N THR A 410 14.91 -31.33 2.55
CA THR A 410 13.78 -31.74 3.40
C THR A 410 13.88 -33.22 3.77
N SER A 411 12.85 -33.79 4.40
CA SER A 411 12.78 -35.24 4.65
C SER A 411 12.56 -36.01 3.34
N ARG A 412 12.97 -37.27 3.27
CA ARG A 412 12.82 -38.08 2.03
C ARG A 412 11.35 -38.15 1.52
N PRO A 413 10.32 -38.34 2.38
CA PRO A 413 8.93 -38.30 1.95
C PRO A 413 8.52 -36.93 1.38
N LYS A 414 8.81 -35.84 2.11
CA LYS A 414 8.51 -34.46 1.68
C LYS A 414 9.22 -34.10 0.37
N ALA A 415 10.45 -34.57 0.18
CA ALA A 415 11.22 -34.35 -1.03
C ALA A 415 10.62 -35.06 -2.24
N LYS A 416 10.12 -36.30 -2.06
CA LYS A 416 9.42 -37.02 -3.14
C LYS A 416 8.12 -36.31 -3.52
N GLN A 417 7.36 -35.86 -2.53
CA GLN A 417 6.13 -35.11 -2.75
C GLN A 417 6.40 -33.80 -3.51
N LEU A 418 7.42 -33.03 -3.11
CA LEU A 418 7.83 -31.83 -3.84
C LEU A 418 8.21 -32.14 -5.30
N ILE A 419 8.95 -33.23 -5.55
CA ILE A 419 9.31 -33.64 -6.91
C ILE A 419 8.07 -34.01 -7.74
N GLU A 420 7.09 -34.68 -7.13
CA GLU A 420 5.83 -35.06 -7.78
C GLU A 420 4.99 -33.82 -8.10
N ASN A 421 4.83 -32.89 -7.16
CA ASN A 421 4.11 -31.63 -7.35
C ASN A 421 4.75 -30.79 -8.48
N LEU A 422 6.07 -30.58 -8.41
CA LEU A 422 6.80 -29.84 -9.45
C LEU A 422 6.61 -30.47 -10.83
N ARG A 423 6.63 -31.81 -10.94
CA ARG A 423 6.37 -32.49 -12.23
C ARG A 423 4.92 -32.34 -12.68
N GLY A 424 3.97 -32.37 -11.75
CA GLY A 424 2.55 -32.14 -12.02
C GLY A 424 2.27 -30.75 -12.61
N GLU A 425 3.04 -29.75 -12.19
CA GLU A 425 2.96 -28.36 -12.67
C GLU A 425 3.87 -28.09 -13.89
N GLY A 426 4.37 -29.13 -14.57
CA GLY A 426 5.19 -28.98 -15.79
C GLY A 426 6.68 -28.70 -15.53
N GLY A 427 7.14 -28.85 -14.29
CA GLY A 427 8.52 -28.65 -13.85
C GLY A 427 8.88 -27.18 -13.64
N PRO A 428 9.89 -26.87 -12.82
CA PRO A 428 10.39 -25.50 -12.70
C PRO A 428 11.00 -25.06 -14.02
N GLN A 429 10.54 -23.91 -14.54
CA GLN A 429 11.05 -23.30 -15.77
C GLN A 429 12.10 -22.24 -15.47
N GLY A 430 11.94 -21.52 -14.36
CA GLY A 430 12.91 -20.52 -13.95
C GLY A 430 12.75 -20.04 -12.53
N VAL A 431 13.72 -19.24 -12.11
CA VAL A 431 13.80 -18.63 -10.78
C VAL A 431 14.18 -17.17 -10.91
N CYS A 432 13.58 -16.31 -10.09
CA CYS A 432 13.98 -14.91 -9.95
C CYS A 432 14.01 -14.50 -8.49
N PHE A 433 14.57 -13.33 -8.26
CA PHE A 433 14.56 -12.67 -6.96
C PHE A 433 13.85 -11.33 -7.14
N ASN A 434 12.77 -11.13 -6.40
CA ASN A 434 11.96 -9.91 -6.47
C ASN A 434 11.93 -9.19 -5.13
N THR A 435 11.78 -7.87 -5.15
CA THR A 435 11.68 -7.07 -3.92
C THR A 435 10.29 -7.25 -3.32
N GLY A 436 10.24 -7.65 -2.06
CA GLY A 436 9.06 -7.58 -1.20
C GLY A 436 9.10 -6.34 -0.31
N VAL A 437 7.96 -5.73 -0.05
CA VAL A 437 7.81 -4.59 0.87
C VAL A 437 6.72 -4.91 1.87
N ASP A 438 7.02 -4.79 3.15
CA ASP A 438 6.01 -4.73 4.20
C ASP A 438 5.70 -3.25 4.48
N PRO A 439 4.51 -2.77 4.06
CA PRO A 439 4.16 -1.35 4.18
C PRO A 439 3.95 -0.92 5.65
N PHE A 440 3.67 -1.87 6.54
CA PHE A 440 3.42 -1.61 7.96
C PHE A 440 4.72 -1.63 8.78
N ALA A 441 5.63 -2.56 8.48
CA ALA A 441 6.91 -2.66 9.18
C ALA A 441 8.02 -1.82 8.55
N GLY A 442 7.78 -1.20 7.39
CA GLY A 442 8.79 -0.51 6.58
C GLY A 442 9.97 -1.40 6.17
N SER A 443 9.80 -2.72 6.28
CA SER A 443 10.85 -3.71 6.08
C SER A 443 10.81 -4.23 4.66
N ARG A 444 11.98 -4.33 4.04
CA ARG A 444 12.13 -4.83 2.67
C ARG A 444 12.70 -6.24 2.70
N TYR A 445 12.21 -7.06 1.80
CA TYR A 445 12.58 -8.46 1.67
C TYR A 445 13.05 -8.74 0.24
N ASP A 446 13.88 -9.76 0.13
CA ASP A 446 14.26 -10.37 -1.12
C ASP A 446 13.55 -11.72 -1.24
N LEU A 447 12.62 -11.82 -2.19
CA LEU A 447 11.75 -12.97 -2.39
C LEU A 447 12.33 -13.86 -3.48
N GLU A 448 12.67 -15.10 -3.15
CA GLU A 448 13.06 -16.13 -4.12
C GLU A 448 11.81 -16.77 -4.70
N ILE A 449 11.56 -16.57 -6.00
CA ILE A 449 10.34 -17.01 -6.68
C ILE A 449 10.70 -17.99 -7.79
N VAL A 450 10.04 -19.14 -7.80
CA VAL A 450 10.17 -20.17 -8.86
C VAL A 450 8.91 -20.18 -9.71
N GLN A 451 9.10 -20.10 -11.03
CA GLN A 451 8.03 -20.25 -12.01
C GLN A 451 7.99 -21.70 -12.52
N THR A 452 6.81 -22.31 -12.56
CA THR A 452 6.58 -23.67 -13.06
C THR A 452 6.03 -23.66 -14.50
N GLY A 453 5.90 -24.84 -15.11
CA GLY A 453 5.55 -25.00 -16.54
C GLY A 453 4.12 -24.60 -16.87
N ASN A 454 3.22 -24.59 -15.89
CA ASN A 454 1.87 -24.03 -15.99
C ASN A 454 1.81 -22.50 -15.81
N ARG A 455 2.98 -21.83 -15.74
CA ARG A 455 3.15 -20.39 -15.49
C ARG A 455 2.87 -19.91 -14.06
N ASP A 456 2.54 -20.80 -13.13
CA ASP A 456 2.36 -20.43 -11.71
C ASP A 456 3.66 -19.92 -11.09
N LEU A 457 3.53 -18.99 -10.14
CA LEU A 457 4.63 -18.42 -9.36
C LEU A 457 4.56 -18.91 -7.92
N HIS A 458 5.65 -19.51 -7.45
CA HIS A 458 5.74 -20.02 -6.10
C HIS A 458 6.87 -19.36 -5.32
N LEU A 459 6.54 -18.89 -4.12
CA LEU A 459 7.51 -18.40 -3.15
C LEU A 459 8.31 -19.57 -2.61
N PHE A 460 9.63 -19.47 -2.69
CA PHE A 460 10.54 -20.47 -2.16
C PHE A 460 11.20 -20.02 -0.87
N ALA A 461 11.60 -18.74 -0.77
CA ALA A 461 12.23 -18.20 0.41
C ALA A 461 12.04 -16.67 0.51
N GLU A 462 12.02 -16.17 1.74
CA GLU A 462 12.05 -14.75 2.07
C GLU A 462 13.33 -14.44 2.85
N PHE A 463 14.07 -13.43 2.42
CA PHE A 463 15.27 -12.97 3.12
C PHE A 463 15.16 -11.48 3.42
N PRO A 464 15.58 -10.98 4.60
CA PRO A 464 15.70 -9.54 4.82
C PRO A 464 16.64 -8.91 3.78
N GLU A 465 16.26 -7.76 3.22
CA GLU A 465 17.06 -7.07 2.18
C GLU A 465 18.46 -6.70 2.69
N ASP A 466 18.58 -6.44 4.00
CA ASP A 466 19.82 -6.06 4.67
C ASP A 466 20.68 -7.25 5.12
N ASP A 467 20.27 -8.51 4.89
CA ASP A 467 21.07 -9.68 5.24
C ASP A 467 22.35 -9.74 4.37
N PRO A 468 23.54 -9.48 4.97
CA PRO A 468 24.80 -9.42 4.22
C PRO A 468 25.29 -10.80 3.77
N VAL A 469 24.81 -11.89 4.39
CA VAL A 469 25.15 -13.27 4.02
C VAL A 469 24.38 -13.65 2.76
N HIS A 470 23.06 -13.42 2.78
CA HIS A 470 22.19 -13.66 1.64
C HIS A 470 22.58 -12.81 0.43
N ALA A 471 22.72 -11.48 0.59
CA ALA A 471 23.09 -10.57 -0.49
C ALA A 471 24.40 -10.98 -1.19
N LYS A 472 25.39 -11.45 -0.42
CA LYS A 472 26.64 -12.00 -0.98
C LYS A 472 26.43 -13.34 -1.68
N ALA A 473 25.60 -14.23 -1.14
CA ALA A 473 25.29 -15.52 -1.75
C ALA A 473 24.56 -15.34 -3.08
N ARG A 474 23.52 -14.50 -3.12
CA ARG A 474 22.75 -14.14 -4.33
C ARG A 474 23.64 -13.55 -5.41
N ARG A 475 24.45 -12.52 -5.10
CA ARG A 475 25.37 -11.91 -6.10
C ARG A 475 26.36 -12.92 -6.70
N ARG A 476 26.84 -13.88 -5.89
CA ARG A 476 27.71 -14.96 -6.39
C ARG A 476 26.94 -15.92 -7.30
N TRP A 477 25.72 -16.28 -6.92
CA TRP A 477 24.85 -17.15 -7.68
C TRP A 477 24.47 -16.53 -9.03
N GLU A 478 24.01 -15.27 -9.06
CA GLU A 478 23.67 -14.54 -10.28
C GLU A 478 24.85 -14.42 -11.26
N ARG A 479 26.05 -14.15 -10.75
CA ARG A 479 27.26 -14.11 -11.57
C ARG A 479 27.51 -15.47 -12.25
N ARG A 480 27.37 -16.57 -11.51
CA ARG A 480 27.52 -17.93 -12.07
C ARG A 480 26.42 -18.24 -13.09
N CYS A 481 25.19 -17.78 -12.87
CA CYS A 481 24.10 -17.94 -13.85
C CYS A 481 24.45 -17.26 -15.18
N ARG A 482 25.14 -16.11 -15.17
CA ARG A 482 25.63 -15.46 -16.40
C ARG A 482 26.71 -16.31 -17.10
N GLU A 483 27.60 -16.96 -16.35
CA GLU A 483 28.64 -17.83 -16.91
C GLU A 483 28.06 -19.06 -17.63
N THR A 484 26.94 -19.60 -17.13
CA THR A 484 26.20 -20.74 -17.68
C THR A 484 25.14 -20.35 -18.72
N GLY A 485 25.16 -19.10 -19.20
CA GLY A 485 24.24 -18.62 -20.26
C GLY A 485 22.82 -18.37 -19.78
N GLY A 486 22.64 -18.08 -18.50
CA GLY A 486 21.34 -17.85 -17.86
C GLY A 486 20.73 -19.12 -17.26
N TYR A 487 21.37 -20.28 -17.36
CA TYR A 487 20.83 -21.53 -16.85
C TYR A 487 21.35 -21.87 -15.45
N CYS A 488 20.46 -22.38 -14.62
CA CYS A 488 20.74 -22.85 -13.27
C CYS A 488 19.95 -24.14 -13.01
N GLY A 489 19.89 -24.60 -11.76
CA GLY A 489 19.07 -25.76 -11.44
C GLY A 489 18.45 -25.74 -10.06
N LEU A 490 17.32 -26.41 -9.91
CA LEU A 490 16.69 -26.69 -8.63
C LEU A 490 17.07 -28.09 -8.17
N VAL A 491 17.74 -28.18 -7.03
CA VAL A 491 18.13 -29.43 -6.39
C VAL A 491 17.17 -29.74 -5.26
N VAL A 492 16.48 -30.88 -5.36
CA VAL A 492 15.68 -31.43 -4.26
C VAL A 492 16.48 -32.56 -3.60
N ALA A 493 16.81 -32.38 -2.33
CA ALA A 493 17.67 -33.29 -1.59
C ALA A 493 17.09 -33.67 -0.21
N MET A 494 17.55 -34.80 0.32
CA MET A 494 17.21 -35.25 1.67
C MET A 494 18.30 -34.90 2.70
N GLY A 495 17.90 -34.53 3.93
CA GLY A 495 18.83 -34.46 5.08
C GLY A 495 18.87 -33.14 5.87
N VAL A 496 17.73 -32.73 6.43
CA VAL A 496 17.53 -31.47 7.19
C VAL A 496 18.48 -31.29 8.39
N ASN A 497 18.93 -32.39 9.02
CA ASN A 497 19.73 -32.35 10.25
C ASN A 497 21.24 -32.60 10.04
N SER A 498 21.72 -32.51 8.80
CA SER A 498 23.15 -32.68 8.56
C SER A 498 23.88 -31.34 8.72
N ASN A 499 24.62 -31.17 9.83
CA ASN A 499 25.60 -30.07 10.05
C ASN A 499 26.76 -30.07 9.01
N ARG A 500 26.61 -30.78 7.88
CA ARG A 500 27.60 -30.90 6.83
C ARG A 500 27.20 -29.96 5.68
N PRO A 501 28.01 -28.94 5.36
CA PRO A 501 27.69 -27.99 4.30
C PRO A 501 27.63 -28.67 2.92
N GLU A 502 28.42 -29.72 2.70
CA GLU A 502 28.55 -30.37 1.39
C GLU A 502 27.39 -31.33 1.05
N LEU A 503 26.76 -31.07 -0.09
CA LEU A 503 25.70 -31.91 -0.65
C LEU A 503 26.30 -33.13 -1.37
N GLN A 504 26.12 -34.32 -0.79
CA GLN A 504 26.60 -35.56 -1.41
C GLN A 504 25.60 -36.07 -2.44
N VAL A 505 26.10 -36.62 -3.55
CA VAL A 505 25.28 -37.08 -4.70
C VAL A 505 24.16 -38.03 -4.26
N ARG A 506 24.43 -38.95 -3.34
CA ARG A 506 23.44 -39.92 -2.83
C ARG A 506 22.25 -39.29 -2.09
N HIS A 507 22.36 -38.03 -1.66
CA HIS A 507 21.29 -37.31 -0.98
C HIS A 507 20.43 -36.50 -1.96
N ILE A 508 20.86 -36.35 -3.21
CA ILE A 508 20.11 -35.66 -4.26
C ILE A 508 19.08 -36.63 -4.82
N LEU A 509 17.83 -36.20 -4.82
CA LEU A 509 16.71 -36.99 -5.31
C LEU A 509 16.24 -36.52 -6.69
N ALA A 510 16.38 -35.22 -6.97
CA ALA A 510 16.17 -34.64 -8.28
C ALA A 510 17.06 -33.40 -8.50
N LEU A 511 17.46 -33.18 -9.75
CA LEU A 511 18.01 -31.94 -10.26
C LEU A 511 17.22 -31.53 -11.49
N PHE A 512 16.48 -30.43 -11.37
CA PHE A 512 15.79 -29.79 -12.49
C PHE A 512 16.66 -28.68 -13.06
N GLU A 513 16.81 -28.63 -14.38
CA GLU A 513 17.31 -27.43 -15.04
C GLU A 513 16.25 -26.33 -14.99
N MET A 514 16.69 -25.09 -14.84
CA MET A 514 15.83 -23.92 -14.85
C MET A 514 16.59 -22.71 -15.41
N GLN A 515 15.91 -21.63 -15.75
CA GLN A 515 16.53 -20.36 -16.15
C GLN A 515 16.54 -19.36 -15.00
N ALA A 516 17.60 -18.58 -14.89
CA ALA A 516 17.61 -17.37 -14.08
C ALA A 516 16.82 -16.30 -14.85
N LEU A 517 15.64 -15.96 -14.33
CA LEU A 517 14.72 -15.02 -14.93
C LEU A 517 14.99 -13.61 -14.41
N ASN A 518 14.63 -12.61 -15.23
CA ASN A 518 14.60 -11.23 -14.78
C ASN A 518 13.18 -10.93 -14.28
N PRO A 519 12.98 -10.51 -13.01
CA PRO A 519 11.65 -10.22 -12.47
C PRO A 519 10.88 -9.20 -13.33
N THR A 520 11.55 -8.18 -13.90
CA THR A 520 10.87 -7.20 -14.76
C THR A 520 10.36 -7.78 -16.07
N ARG A 521 10.95 -8.87 -16.56
CA ARG A 521 10.45 -9.59 -17.76
C ARG A 521 9.27 -10.50 -17.46
N LEU A 522 9.00 -10.76 -16.18
CA LEU A 522 7.84 -11.50 -15.71
C LEU A 522 6.67 -10.59 -15.34
N GLY A 523 6.78 -9.27 -15.58
CA GLY A 523 5.78 -8.30 -15.14
C GLY A 523 5.71 -8.13 -13.63
N LEU A 524 6.71 -8.61 -12.88
CA LEU A 524 6.73 -8.55 -11.43
C LEU A 524 7.30 -7.20 -10.97
N GLY A 525 6.42 -6.30 -10.52
CA GLY A 525 6.78 -5.13 -9.72
C GLY A 525 7.14 -5.51 -8.28
N PRO A 526 7.52 -4.54 -7.42
CA PRO A 526 7.71 -4.79 -6.00
C PRO A 526 6.46 -5.42 -5.38
N MET A 527 6.60 -6.57 -4.72
CA MET A 527 5.48 -7.29 -4.12
C MET A 527 5.18 -6.69 -2.76
N VAL A 528 3.95 -6.21 -2.56
CA VAL A 528 3.51 -5.69 -1.27
C VAL A 528 2.99 -6.86 -0.44
N ARG A 529 3.51 -7.02 0.78
CA ARG A 529 2.98 -7.96 1.75
C ARG A 529 1.65 -7.43 2.28
N ILE A 530 0.56 -7.84 1.64
CA ILE A 530 -0.78 -7.75 2.22
C ILE A 530 -0.81 -8.80 3.32
N SER A 531 -1.06 -8.37 4.55
CA SER A 531 -1.05 -9.16 5.79
C SER A 531 -1.39 -10.64 5.59
N ARG A 532 -0.41 -11.54 5.79
CA ARG A 532 -0.74 -12.92 6.14
C ARG A 532 -1.39 -12.91 7.50
N GLN A 533 -2.63 -13.40 7.57
CA GLN A 533 -3.30 -13.83 8.79
C GLN A 533 -2.27 -14.26 9.85
N LEU A 534 -2.12 -13.46 10.90
CA LEU A 534 -1.37 -13.87 12.08
C LEU A 534 -2.22 -14.91 12.81
N HIS A 535 -2.16 -16.15 12.35
CA HIS A 535 -2.48 -17.29 13.20
C HIS A 535 -1.42 -17.33 14.31
N PHE A 536 -1.76 -16.75 15.46
CA PHE A 536 -1.14 -17.13 16.72
C PHE A 536 -2.15 -17.95 17.54
N PRO A 537 -1.66 -18.96 18.28
CA PRO A 537 -2.48 -19.95 18.97
C PRO A 537 -3.36 -19.39 20.09
#